data_AF-A0A818FMJ9-F1
#
_entry.id   AF-A0A818FMJ9-F1
#
_cell.length_a   1.000
_cell.length_b   1.000
_cell.length_c   1.000
_cell.angle_alpha   90.00
_cell.angle_beta   90.00
_cell.angle_gamma   90.00
#
_symmetry.space_group_name_H-M   'P 1'
#
loop_
_entity.id
_entity.type
_entity.pdbx_description
1 polymer ?
#
loop_
_entity_poly.entity_id
_entity_poly.type
_entity_poly.pdbx_seq_one_letter_code
_entity_poly.pdbx_strand_id
1 'polypeptide(L)'
;FETLQTEVTYDVIDILSTPSSINETISVINARKLYASCIDEETIEKNDVNEILSLIDREFGGWPILQESIWNESKFDLIDLLVTLSQYNSFPLFNVVT
;
A
#
# COMPACT_ATOMS: atom_id res chain seq x y z
N PHE A 1 -20.01 -4.93 -21.29
CA PHE A 1 -18.63 -5.21 -20.82
C PHE A 1 -18.51 -5.02 -19.32
N GLU A 2 -19.06 -3.97 -18.71
CA GLU A 2 -19.04 -3.79 -17.25
C GLU A 2 -19.77 -4.91 -16.49
N THR A 3 -20.96 -5.31 -16.93
CA THR A 3 -21.72 -6.42 -16.30
C THR A 3 -20.89 -7.71 -16.19
N LEU A 4 -20.14 -8.07 -17.23
CA LEU A 4 -19.27 -9.25 -17.23
C LEU A 4 -18.06 -9.08 -16.30
N GLN A 5 -17.51 -7.87 -16.18
CA GLN A 5 -16.43 -7.60 -15.24
C GLN A 5 -16.92 -7.71 -13.79
N THR A 6 -18.11 -7.21 -13.50
CA THR A 6 -18.75 -7.35 -12.20
C THR A 6 -18.96 -8.82 -11.84
N GLU A 7 -19.48 -9.63 -12.76
CA GLU A 7 -19.69 -11.07 -12.56
C GLU A 7 -18.38 -11.80 -12.22
N VAL A 8 -17.34 -11.60 -13.03
CA VAL A 8 -16.01 -12.17 -12.77
C VAL A 8 -15.45 -11.71 -11.41
N THR A 9 -15.67 -10.44 -11.05
CA THR A 9 -15.21 -9.90 -9.76
C THR A 9 -15.90 -10.60 -8.59
N TYR A 10 -17.20 -10.85 -8.68
CA TYR A 10 -17.93 -11.60 -7.65
C TYR A 10 -17.40 -13.03 -7.51
N ASP A 11 -17.15 -13.73 -8.61
CA ASP A 11 -16.58 -15.08 -8.57
C ASP A 11 -15.20 -15.09 -7.92
N VAL A 12 -14.35 -14.11 -8.23
CA VAL A 12 -13.02 -13.98 -7.61
C VAL A 12 -13.14 -13.68 -6.11
N ILE A 13 -14.06 -12.80 -5.71
CA ILE A 13 -14.31 -12.49 -4.30
C ILE A 13 -14.78 -13.73 -3.54
N ASP A 14 -15.72 -14.49 -4.10
CA ASP A 14 -16.22 -15.73 -3.49
C ASP A 14 -15.07 -16.74 -3.32
N ILE A 15 -14.28 -16.93 -4.38
CA ILE A 15 -13.11 -17.78 -4.34
C ILE A 15 -12.16 -17.33 -3.24
N LEU A 16 -11.84 -16.04 -3.09
CA LEU A 16 -10.86 -15.55 -2.11
C LEU A 16 -11.38 -15.52 -0.65
N SER A 17 -12.70 -15.38 -0.47
CA SER A 17 -13.35 -15.33 0.86
C SER A 17 -13.42 -16.69 1.54
N THR A 18 -13.30 -17.78 0.78
CA THR A 18 -13.36 -19.13 1.35
C THR A 18 -12.15 -19.42 2.28
N PRO A 19 -12.33 -20.17 3.38
CA PRO A 19 -11.21 -20.55 4.24
C PRO A 19 -10.18 -21.42 3.51
N SER A 20 -8.90 -21.21 3.78
CA SER A 20 -7.84 -22.02 3.17
C SER A 20 -7.92 -23.49 3.60
N SER A 21 -7.72 -24.40 2.64
CA SER A 21 -7.63 -25.84 2.92
C SER A 21 -6.16 -26.29 3.08
N ILE A 22 -5.93 -27.37 3.84
CA ILE A 22 -4.58 -27.91 4.14
C ILE A 22 -3.81 -28.31 2.87
N ASN A 23 -4.51 -28.56 1.76
CA ASN A 23 -3.93 -29.01 0.49
C ASN A 23 -3.80 -27.88 -0.55
N GLU A 24 -4.02 -26.62 -0.20
CA GLU A 24 -3.86 -25.49 -1.13
C GLU A 24 -2.40 -25.13 -1.38
N THR A 25 -2.14 -24.55 -2.56
CA THR A 25 -0.81 -24.00 -2.88
C THR A 25 -0.53 -22.73 -2.08
N ILE A 26 0.75 -22.46 -1.81
CA ILE A 26 1.19 -21.25 -1.10
C ILE A 26 0.69 -19.97 -1.80
N SER A 27 0.65 -19.97 -3.13
CA SER A 27 0.15 -18.84 -3.93
C SER A 27 -1.32 -18.52 -3.62
N VAL A 28 -2.18 -19.55 -3.51
CA VAL A 28 -3.60 -19.38 -3.18
C VAL A 28 -3.75 -18.88 -1.75
N ILE A 29 -2.99 -19.46 -0.81
CA ILE A 29 -2.99 -19.02 0.59
C ILE A 29 -2.59 -17.54 0.71
N ASN A 30 -1.56 -17.11 0.00
CA ASN A 30 -1.11 -15.71 0.02
C ASN A 30 -2.14 -14.77 -0.61
N ALA A 31 -2.77 -15.15 -1.72
CA ALA A 31 -3.83 -14.35 -2.33
C ALA A 31 -5.02 -14.15 -1.38
N ARG A 32 -5.44 -15.22 -0.68
CA ARG A 32 -6.51 -15.15 0.34
C ARG A 32 -6.12 -14.27 1.51
N LYS A 33 -4.89 -14.40 2.03
CA LYS A 33 -4.39 -13.55 3.13
C LYS A 33 -4.36 -12.07 2.73
N LEU A 34 -3.90 -11.78 1.52
CA LEU A 34 -3.89 -10.42 0.99
C LEU A 34 -5.32 -9.86 0.90
N TYR A 35 -6.25 -10.65 0.35
CA TYR A 35 -7.66 -10.27 0.29
C TYR A 35 -8.25 -10.01 1.68
N ALA A 36 -8.05 -10.95 2.63
CA ALA A 36 -8.52 -10.81 4.01
C ALA A 36 -7.98 -9.55 4.69
N SER A 37 -6.69 -9.21 4.49
CA SER A 37 -6.11 -7.97 5.02
C SER A 37 -6.66 -6.70 4.37
N CYS A 38 -7.20 -6.80 3.15
CA CYS A 38 -7.75 -5.67 2.41
C CYS A 38 -9.19 -5.35 2.82
N ILE A 39 -9.98 -6.36 3.23
CA ILE A 39 -11.40 -6.21 3.60
C ILE A 39 -11.62 -6.01 5.11
N ASP A 40 -10.58 -6.16 5.93
CA ASP A 40 -10.64 -5.96 7.37
C ASP A 40 -10.62 -4.45 7.72
N GLU A 41 -11.75 -3.79 7.49
CA GLU A 41 -11.93 -2.36 7.76
C GLU A 41 -11.70 -2.03 9.24
N GLU A 42 -12.06 -2.92 10.17
CA GLU A 42 -11.87 -2.69 11.61
C GLU A 42 -10.38 -2.54 11.95
N THR A 43 -9.53 -3.45 11.45
CA THR A 43 -8.09 -3.35 11.66
C THR A 43 -7.49 -2.12 10.97
N ILE A 44 -7.95 -1.81 9.75
CA ILE A 44 -7.49 -0.63 8.99
C ILE A 44 -7.82 0.67 9.75
N GLU A 45 -9.06 0.82 10.21
CA GLU A 45 -9.52 2.00 10.94
C GLU A 45 -8.84 2.13 12.30
N LYS A 46 -8.56 1.00 12.96
CA LYS A 46 -7.84 1.00 14.24
C LYS A 46 -6.39 1.46 14.12
N ASN A 47 -5.71 1.13 13.01
CA ASN A 47 -4.32 1.51 12.80
C ASN A 47 -4.16 3.00 12.43
N ASP A 48 -5.23 3.63 11.96
CA ASP A 48 -5.33 5.06 11.61
C ASP A 48 -4.20 5.51 10.64
N VAL A 49 -4.10 6.81 10.38
CA VAL A 49 -3.07 7.37 9.48
C VAL A 49 -1.65 7.33 10.07
N ASN A 50 -1.51 6.98 11.34
CA ASN A 50 -0.25 7.08 12.09
C ASN A 50 0.87 6.21 11.49
N GLU A 51 0.54 5.02 10.99
CA GLU A 51 1.53 4.15 10.35
C GLU A 51 2.14 4.82 9.12
N ILE A 52 1.29 5.44 8.28
CA ILE A 52 1.71 6.16 7.07
C ILE A 52 2.49 7.42 7.42
N LEU A 53 2.05 8.20 8.41
CA LEU A 53 2.79 9.39 8.86
C LEU A 53 4.18 9.00 9.38
N SER A 54 4.28 7.90 10.15
CA SER A 54 5.56 7.41 10.64
C SER A 54 6.50 6.97 9.51
N LEU A 55 5.95 6.37 8.44
CA LEU A 55 6.69 5.99 7.26
C LEU A 55 7.22 7.22 6.52
N ILE A 56 6.36 8.24 6.32
CA ILE A 56 6.72 9.49 5.66
C ILE A 56 7.86 10.20 6.42
N ASP A 57 7.75 10.27 7.75
CA ASP A 57 8.75 10.92 8.58
C ASP A 57 10.08 10.16 8.60
N ARG A 58 10.04 8.83 8.64
CA ARG A 58 11.25 7.99 8.76
C ARG A 58 11.96 7.77 7.43
N GLU A 59 11.23 7.55 6.34
CA GLU A 59 11.78 7.10 5.06
C GLU A 59 11.84 8.22 4.01
N PHE A 60 10.93 9.20 4.05
CA PHE A 60 10.77 10.20 2.98
C PHE A 60 11.21 11.62 3.38
N GLY A 61 11.77 11.79 4.58
CA GLY A 61 12.22 13.11 5.06
C GLY A 61 11.06 14.02 5.49
N GLY A 62 9.89 13.44 5.76
CA GLY A 62 8.72 14.16 6.26
C GLY A 62 7.83 14.79 5.19
N TRP A 63 6.75 15.43 5.63
CA TRP A 63 5.83 16.19 4.79
C TRP A 63 5.75 17.64 5.29
N PRO A 64 6.37 18.61 4.58
CA PRO A 64 6.51 19.99 5.06
C PRO A 64 5.20 20.66 5.53
N ILE A 65 4.08 20.39 4.83
CA ILE A 65 2.79 21.02 5.17
C ILE A 65 2.21 20.52 6.50
N LEU A 66 2.57 19.31 6.94
CA LEU A 66 2.09 18.72 8.19
C LEU A 66 3.00 19.08 9.37
N GLN A 67 4.29 19.32 9.11
CA GLN A 67 5.31 19.57 10.13
C GLN A 67 5.65 21.05 10.31
N GLU A 68 5.22 21.91 9.40
CA GLU A 68 5.39 23.37 9.45
C GLU A 68 6.83 23.77 9.88
N SER A 69 6.96 24.47 11.01
CA SER A 69 8.24 24.95 11.55
C SER A 69 9.18 23.86 12.06
N ILE A 70 8.70 22.62 12.25
CA ILE A 70 9.49 21.47 12.71
C ILE A 70 10.26 20.86 11.54
N TRP A 71 9.76 21.01 10.32
CA TRP A 71 10.41 20.47 9.13
C TRP A 71 11.69 21.23 8.82
N ASN A 72 12.79 20.50 8.65
CA ASN A 72 14.11 21.09 8.44
C ASN A 72 14.53 20.96 6.97
N GLU A 73 14.29 22.03 6.21
CA GLU A 73 14.67 22.12 4.80
C GLU A 73 16.15 21.82 4.54
N SER A 74 17.04 22.21 5.46
CA SER A 74 18.48 21.98 5.30
C SER A 74 18.89 20.51 5.37
N LYS A 75 17.99 19.61 5.81
CA LYS A 75 18.23 18.16 5.84
C LYS A 75 17.56 17.42 4.67
N PHE A 76 16.82 18.13 3.82
CA PHE A 76 16.08 17.52 2.72
C PHE A 76 17.00 17.27 1.51
N ASP A 77 16.92 16.07 0.96
CA ASP A 77 17.57 15.71 -0.31
C ASP A 77 16.52 15.14 -1.28
N LEU A 78 16.34 15.84 -2.41
CA LEU A 78 15.38 15.46 -3.44
C LEU A 78 15.76 14.16 -4.15
N ILE A 79 17.06 13.91 -4.37
CA ILE A 79 17.52 12.71 -5.06
C ILE A 79 17.29 11.49 -4.16
N ASP A 80 17.64 11.60 -2.88
CA ASP A 80 17.38 10.53 -1.91
C ASP A 80 15.88 10.22 -1.81
N LEU A 81 15.02 11.25 -1.75
CA LEU A 81 13.57 11.06 -1.77
C LEU A 81 13.11 10.29 -3.02
N LEU A 82 13.54 10.71 -4.21
CA LEU A 82 13.11 10.07 -5.47
C LEU A 82 13.61 8.63 -5.59
N VAL A 83 14.85 8.36 -5.16
CA VAL A 83 15.41 7.01 -5.13
C VAL A 83 14.63 6.14 -4.15
N THR A 84 14.35 6.62 -2.94
CA THR A 84 13.58 5.86 -1.94
C THR A 84 12.16 5.60 -2.44
N LEU A 85 11.46 6.61 -2.97
CA LEU A 85 10.09 6.44 -3.51
C LEU A 85 10.01 5.45 -4.67
N SER A 86 11.06 5.34 -5.49
CA SER A 86 11.10 4.35 -6.57
C SER A 86 11.03 2.90 -6.05
N GLN A 87 11.55 2.63 -4.84
CA GLN A 87 11.46 1.31 -4.20
C GLN A 87 10.02 0.95 -3.79
N TYR A 88 9.17 1.97 -3.63
CA TYR A 88 7.74 1.85 -3.37
C TYR A 88 6.89 1.96 -4.64
N ASN A 89 7.51 1.90 -5.84
CA ASN A 89 6.86 2.11 -7.14
C ASN A 89 6.16 3.48 -7.27
N SER A 90 6.69 4.51 -6.61
CA SER A 90 6.17 5.88 -6.67
C SER A 90 7.12 6.79 -7.44
N PHE A 91 6.60 7.45 -8.48
CA PHE A 91 7.37 8.23 -9.44
C PHE A 91 6.77 9.64 -9.64
N PRO A 92 6.87 10.53 -8.64
CA PRO A 92 6.13 11.80 -8.65
C PRO A 92 6.65 12.84 -9.67
N LEU A 93 7.93 12.74 -10.07
CA LEU A 93 8.55 13.70 -11.00
C LEU A 93 8.95 13.06 -12.33
N PHE A 94 9.64 11.92 -12.27
CA PHE A 94 10.10 11.18 -13.44
C PHE A 94 9.72 9.72 -13.30
N ASN A 95 9.01 9.19 -14.29
CA ASN A 95 8.71 7.77 -14.35
C ASN A 95 9.93 7.01 -14.86
N VAL A 96 10.65 6.37 -13.94
CA VAL A 96 11.83 5.57 -14.25
C VAL A 96 11.41 4.10 -14.21
N VAL A 97 10.76 3.66 -15.29
CA VAL A 97 10.53 2.24 -15.53
C VAL A 97 11.76 1.70 -16.25
N THR A 98 12.66 1.08 -15.51
CA THR A 98 13.79 0.30 -16.07
C THR A 98 13.49 -1.17 -16.04
#